data_AF-A0AAV8XX16-F1
#
_entry.id   AF-A0AAV8XX16-F1
#
_cell.length_a   1.000
_cell.length_b   1.000
_cell.length_c   1.000
_cell.angle_alpha   90.00
_cell.angle_beta   90.00
_cell.angle_gamma   90.00
#
_symmetry.space_group_name_H-M   'P 1'
#
loop_
_entity.id
_entity.type
_entity.pdbx_description
1 polymer ?
#
loop_
_entity_poly.entity_id
_entity_poly.type
_entity_poly.pdbx_seq_one_letter_code
_entity_poly.pdbx_strand_id
1 'polypeptide(L)' 'SNTVTTAIYMSEWYNFDQKSKKALITLMERAKRPMMVTAGKILDLSLETFTMIIRRSYSLLAVLENYE' A
#
# COMPACT_ATOMS: atom_id res chain seq x y z
N SER A 1 0.04 -3.85 2.64
CA SER A 1 -1.05 -4.82 2.50
C SER A 1 -0.64 -6.08 3.24
N ASN A 2 -1.40 -6.50 4.26
CA ASN A 2 -1.03 -7.62 5.15
C ASN A 2 -1.54 -8.98 4.67
N THR A 3 -2.14 -9.04 3.48
CA THR A 3 -2.81 -10.22 2.93
C THR A 3 -1.89 -11.43 2.81
N VAL A 4 -0.66 -11.23 2.35
CA VAL A 4 0.35 -12.30 2.20
C VAL A 4 0.73 -12.87 3.56
N THR A 5 1.00 -12.03 4.54
CA THR A 5 1.35 -12.47 5.91
C THR A 5 0.21 -13.23 6.56
N THR A 6 -1.04 -12.76 6.40
CA THR A 6 -2.23 -13.44 6.91
C THR A 6 -2.44 -14.80 6.24
N ALA A 7 -2.27 -14.89 4.92
CA ALA A 7 -2.39 -16.15 4.19
C ALA A 7 -1.34 -17.18 4.65
N ILE A 8 -0.09 -16.75 4.85
CA ILE A 8 0.98 -17.61 5.40
C ILE A 8 0.66 -18.07 6.82
N TYR A 9 0.12 -17.17 7.65
CA TYR A 9 -0.27 -17.53 9.01
C TYR A 9 -1.35 -18.62 9.03
N MET A 10 -2.29 -18.58 8.07
CA MET A 10 -3.33 -19.59 7.89
C MET A 10 -2.84 -20.90 7.23
N SER A 11 -1.63 -20.95 6.68
CA SER A 11 -1.18 -22.06 5.83
C SER A 11 -0.56 -23.26 6.57
N GLU A 12 -0.90 -23.49 7.85
CA GLU A 12 -0.26 -24.50 8.71
C GLU A 12 1.29 -24.54 8.61
N TRP A 13 1.92 -23.36 8.49
CA TRP A 13 3.35 -23.20 8.20
C TRP A 13 4.28 -23.96 9.16
N TYR A 14 3.80 -24.31 10.35
CA TYR A 14 4.50 -25.10 11.36
C TYR A 14 4.70 -26.58 10.94
N ASN A 15 3.92 -27.09 9.99
CA ASN A 15 4.06 -28.45 9.44
C ASN A 15 5.07 -28.55 8.30
N PHE A 16 5.62 -27.43 7.83
CA PHE A 16 6.55 -27.43 6.69
C PHE A 16 7.97 -27.82 7.08
N ASP A 17 8.75 -28.20 6.09
CA ASP A 17 10.17 -28.46 6.26
C ASP A 17 10.93 -27.17 6.68
N GLN A 18 12.11 -27.36 7.27
CA GLN A 18 12.89 -26.26 7.84
C GLN A 18 13.34 -25.22 6.79
N LYS A 19 13.52 -25.63 5.53
CA LYS A 19 13.90 -24.72 4.44
C LYS A 19 12.71 -23.84 4.06
N SER A 20 11.53 -24.44 3.93
CA SER A 20 10.28 -23.72 3.65
C SER A 20 9.90 -22.76 4.77
N LYS A 21 10.04 -23.15 6.05
CA LYS A 21 9.83 -22.24 7.19
C LYS A 21 10.71 -20.99 7.13
N LYS A 22 12.01 -21.16 6.87
CA LYS A 22 12.95 -20.03 6.73
C LYS A 22 12.60 -19.14 5.54
N ALA A 23 12.16 -19.73 4.42
CA ALA A 23 11.70 -18.98 3.27
C ALA A 23 10.44 -18.16 3.58
N LEU A 24 9.46 -18.74 4.27
CA LEU A 24 8.24 -18.06 4.70
C LEU A 24 8.51 -16.90 5.66
N ILE A 25 9.41 -17.08 6.63
CA ILE A 25 9.81 -15.99 7.54
C ILE A 25 10.43 -14.84 6.76
N THR A 26 11.31 -15.15 5.79
CA THR A 26 11.93 -14.13 4.92
C THR A 26 10.87 -13.41 4.07
N LEU A 27 9.91 -14.16 3.53
CA LEU A 27 8.80 -13.62 2.75
C LEU A 27 7.89 -12.71 3.59
N MET A 28 7.54 -13.13 4.80
CA MET A 28 6.76 -12.32 5.75
C MET A 28 7.49 -11.02 6.11
N GLU A 29 8.80 -11.08 6.36
CA GLU A 29 9.61 -9.89 6.64
C GLU A 29 9.67 -8.94 5.44
N ARG A 30 9.76 -9.47 4.22
CA ARG A 30 9.71 -8.67 2.99
C ARG A 30 8.32 -8.06 2.78
N ALA A 31 7.26 -8.81 3.05
CA ALA A 31 5.87 -8.38 2.89
C ALA A 31 5.45 -7.27 3.89
N LYS A 32 6.15 -7.14 5.02
CA LYS A 32 5.96 -6.00 5.94
C LYS A 32 6.25 -4.65 5.29
N ARG A 33 7.14 -4.60 4.28
CA ARG A 33 7.37 -3.38 3.52
C ARG A 33 6.28 -3.27 2.46
N PRO A 34 5.34 -2.31 2.59
CA PRO A 34 4.34 -2.11 1.56
C PRO A 34 5.04 -1.78 0.24
N MET A 35 4.62 -2.43 -0.84
CA MET A 35 5.02 -2.05 -2.18
C MET A 35 4.36 -0.71 -2.50
N MET A 36 5.03 0.36 -2.12
CA MET A 36 4.55 1.73 -2.26
C MET A 36 5.03 2.26 -3.61
N VAL A 37 4.08 2.50 -4.52
CA VAL A 37 4.39 3.09 -5.82
C VAL A 37 4.42 4.60 -5.64
N THR A 38 5.53 5.23 -5.96
CA THR A 38 5.70 6.69 -5.86
C THR A 38 5.76 7.33 -7.23
N ALA A 39 5.06 8.45 -7.42
CA ALA A 39 5.26 9.35 -8.54
C ALA A 39 6.53 10.18 -8.30
N GLY A 40 7.58 9.90 -9.08
CA GLY A 40 8.84 10.67 -9.02
C GLY A 40 9.54 10.66 -7.66
N LYS A 41 9.23 9.72 -6.75
CA LYS A 41 9.65 9.70 -5.33
C LYS A 41 9.16 10.89 -4.49
N ILE A 42 8.22 11.67 -5.00
CA ILE A 42 7.68 12.86 -4.32
C ILE A 42 6.34 12.55 -3.66
N LEU A 43 5.56 11.65 -4.27
CA LEU A 43 4.17 11.44 -3.92
C LEU A 43 3.80 9.97 -3.98
N ASP A 44 3.22 9.46 -2.90
CA ASP A 44 2.70 8.09 -2.85
C ASP A 44 1.42 7.98 -3.69
N LEU A 45 1.40 7.03 -4.62
CA LEU A 45 0.23 6.70 -5.41
C LEU A 45 -0.73 5.87 -4.56
N SER A 46 -1.69 6.55 -3.95
CA SER A 46 -2.78 5.94 -3.20
C SER A 46 -4.12 6.58 -3.59
N LEU A 47 -5.22 5.88 -3.29
CA LEU A 47 -6.57 6.43 -3.48
C LEU A 47 -6.78 7.72 -2.67
N GLU A 48 -6.17 7.80 -1.49
CA GLU A 48 -6.18 8.98 -0.64
C GLU A 48 -5.55 10.17 -1.37
N THR A 49 -4.35 9.99 -1.92
CA THR A 49 -3.65 11.03 -2.66
C THR A 49 -4.41 11.44 -3.93
N PHE A 50 -4.98 10.49 -4.66
CA PHE A 50 -5.82 10.78 -5.81
C PHE A 50 -7.04 11.63 -5.44
N THR A 51 -7.76 11.23 -4.38
CA THR A 51 -8.93 11.96 -3.90
C THR A 51 -8.55 13.35 -3.40
N MET A 52 -7.39 13.49 -2.75
CA MET A 52 -6.85 14.78 -2.32
C MET A 52 -6.63 15.71 -3.52
N ILE A 53 -5.98 15.23 -4.60
CA ILE A 53 -5.73 16.03 -5.80
C ILE A 53 -7.04 16.54 -6.39
N ILE A 54 -8.02 15.66 -6.60
CA ILE A 54 -9.32 16.03 -7.17
C ILE A 54 -10.04 17.05 -6.29
N ARG A 55 -10.06 16.86 -4.96
CA ARG A 55 -10.67 17.82 -4.03
C ARG A 55 -10.02 19.19 -4.12
N ARG A 56 -8.69 19.26 -4.16
CA ARG A 56 -7.97 20.55 -4.27
C ARG A 56 -8.25 21.24 -5.59
N SER A 57 -8.25 20.50 -6.70
CA SER A 57 -8.61 21.03 -8.01
C SER A 57 -10.02 21.61 -8.00
N TYR A 58 -11.00 20.90 -7.43
CA TYR A 58 -12.37 21.38 -7.31
C TYR A 58 -12.48 22.62 -6.42
N SER A 59 -11.85 22.62 -5.24
CA SER A 59 -11.83 23.80 -4.36
C SER A 59 -11.24 25.02 -5.05
N LEU A 60 -10.17 24.86 -5.85
CA LEU A 60 -9.59 25.96 -6.62
C LEU A 60 -10.59 26.50 -7.65
N LEU A 61 -11.25 25.61 -8.40
CA LEU A 61 -12.28 26.02 -9.37
C LEU A 61 -13.44 26.74 -8.69
N ALA A 62 -13.94 26.23 -7.57
CA ALA A 62 -15.03 26.85 -6.83
C ALA A 62 -14.65 28.26 -6.34
N VAL A 63 -13.41 28.48 -5.88
CA VAL A 63 -12.96 29.83 -5.50
C VAL A 63 -12.96 30.78 -6.69
N LEU A 64 -12.53 30.31 -7.86
CA LEU A 64 -12.52 31.13 -9.08
C LEU A 64 -13.95 31.45 -9.54
N GLU A 65 -14.87 30.48 -9.51
CA GLU A 65 -16.29 30.69 -9.87
C GLU A 65 -17.02 31.63 -8.90
N ASN A 66 -16.64 31.66 -7.61
CA ASN A 66 -17.23 32.59 -6.64
C ASN A 66 -16.60 34.00 -6.68
N TYR A 67 -15.53 34.18 -7.45
CA TYR A 67 -14.87 35.48 -7.63
C TYR A 67 -15.37 36.22 -8.88
N GLU A 68 -15.99 35.52 -9.83
CA GLU A 68 -16.84 36.12 -10.88
C GLU A 68 -18.23 36.48 -10.35
#